data_AF-A0A975LFY8-F1
#
_entry.id   AF-A0A975LFY8-F1
#
_cell.length_a   1.000
_cell.length_b   1.000
_cell.length_c   1.000
_cell.angle_alpha   90.00
_cell.angle_beta   90.00
_cell.angle_gamma   90.00
#
_symmetry.space_group_name_H-M   'P 1'
#
loop_
_entity.id
_entity.type
_entity.pdbx_description
1 polymer ?
#
loop_
_entity_poly.entity_id
_entity_poly.type
_entity_poly.pdbx_seq_one_letter_code
_entity_poly.pdbx_strand_id
1 'polypeptide(L)'
;MHFNNILIFQGNYSDIKSIREELNTFLKNKKSSKYYHDKTTKYIKKMKIVEEIERNYLYELKVTFLYNKTNLEALVQAFETPNIEIAHMFWNKKMKIWIVNQKEYIEKYQLIPTFAINQILLDYMDYKESSIILDSFQTIKYDRNDKQVVVNDKKLNHEELIDLLFNQTLNRKNLFTILEEFINNYYEKCINHYKKIYSINKEKIDSEEPSPLALFIVTFGIIGIIIVLIKVMGYF
;
A
#
# COMPACT_ATOMS: atom_id res chain seq x y z
N MET A 1 7.25 -5.58 -12.96
CA MET A 1 6.15 -5.00 -12.16
C MET A 1 6.29 -3.49 -12.16
N HIS A 2 5.20 -2.74 -12.36
CA HIS A 2 5.21 -1.28 -12.31
C HIS A 2 4.54 -0.82 -11.03
N PHE A 3 5.16 0.13 -10.38
CA PHE A 3 4.68 0.69 -9.13
C PHE A 3 4.38 2.17 -9.31
N ASN A 4 3.25 2.61 -8.78
CA ASN A 4 2.91 4.01 -8.75
C ASN A 4 3.49 4.61 -7.47
N ASN A 5 4.09 5.79 -7.59
CA ASN A 5 4.71 6.48 -6.48
C ASN A 5 4.23 7.93 -6.46
N ILE A 6 4.00 8.46 -5.27
CA ILE A 6 3.82 9.88 -4.99
C ILE A 6 4.91 10.27 -4.00
N LEU A 7 5.69 11.29 -4.34
CA LEU A 7 6.57 11.98 -3.41
C LEU A 7 5.99 13.37 -3.16
N ILE A 8 5.96 13.78 -1.89
CA ILE A 8 5.62 15.13 -1.46
C ILE A 8 6.82 15.65 -0.70
N PHE A 9 7.47 16.66 -1.24
CA PHE A 9 8.59 17.36 -0.60
C PHE A 9 8.03 18.54 0.16
N GLN A 10 8.46 18.71 1.42
CA GLN A 10 8.07 19.83 2.26
C GLN A 10 9.32 20.53 2.82
N GLY A 11 9.37 21.86 2.68
CA GLY A 11 10.44 22.67 3.25
C GLY A 11 10.32 24.15 2.90
N ASN A 12 11.41 24.90 3.04
CA ASN A 12 11.40 26.32 2.69
C ASN A 12 11.35 26.52 1.15
N TYR A 13 11.01 27.74 0.73
CA TYR A 13 10.91 28.08 -0.69
C TYR A 13 12.19 27.79 -1.49
N SER A 14 13.36 28.16 -0.95
CA SER A 14 14.64 28.01 -1.64
C SER A 14 14.95 26.54 -1.95
N ASP A 15 14.72 25.67 -0.97
CA ASP A 15 14.97 24.24 -1.10
C ASP A 15 13.98 23.59 -2.08
N ILE A 16 12.69 23.92 -1.98
CA ILE A 16 11.67 23.40 -2.90
C ILE A 16 11.89 23.88 -4.33
N LYS A 17 12.26 25.15 -4.52
CA LYS A 17 12.63 25.69 -5.83
C LYS A 17 13.81 24.94 -6.44
N SER A 18 14.86 24.69 -5.65
CA SER A 18 16.04 23.93 -6.07
C SER A 18 15.68 22.49 -6.47
N ILE A 19 14.86 21.80 -5.67
CA ILE A 19 14.35 20.46 -5.99
C ILE A 19 13.59 20.48 -7.32
N ARG A 20 12.70 21.45 -7.50
CA ARG A 20 11.89 21.56 -8.72
C ARG A 20 12.73 21.78 -9.98
N GLU A 21 13.71 22.69 -9.93
CA GLU A 21 14.63 22.95 -11.04
C GLU A 21 15.44 21.70 -11.40
N GLU A 22 15.88 20.98 -10.39
CA GLU A 22 16.61 19.74 -10.56
C GLU A 22 15.74 18.61 -11.13
N LEU A 23 14.50 18.46 -10.66
CA LEU A 23 13.54 17.51 -11.21
C LEU A 23 13.16 17.85 -12.66
N ASN A 24 13.07 19.14 -13.00
CA ASN A 24 12.88 19.56 -14.38
C ASN A 24 14.08 19.17 -15.27
N THR A 25 15.30 19.26 -14.73
CA THR A 25 16.50 18.74 -15.39
C THR A 25 16.42 17.23 -15.58
N PHE A 26 16.02 16.50 -14.53
CA PHE A 26 15.80 15.06 -14.58
C PHE A 26 14.77 14.64 -15.63
N LEU A 27 13.68 15.40 -15.78
CA LEU A 27 12.63 15.16 -16.77
C LEU A 27 13.13 15.35 -18.21
N LYS A 28 13.93 16.39 -18.47
CA LYS A 28 14.49 16.68 -19.80
C LYS A 28 15.60 15.71 -20.19
N ASN A 29 16.56 15.52 -19.31
CA ASN A 29 17.66 14.58 -19.48
C ASN A 29 18.06 14.04 -18.11
N LYS A 30 17.62 12.81 -17.83
CA LYS A 30 17.91 12.16 -16.55
C LYS A 30 19.38 12.21 -16.18
N LYS A 31 20.29 11.87 -17.11
CA LYS A 31 21.72 11.72 -16.81
C LYS A 31 22.41 13.02 -16.39
N SER A 32 21.85 14.17 -16.71
CA SER A 32 22.40 15.48 -16.30
C SER A 32 21.91 15.93 -14.93
N SER A 33 21.00 15.18 -14.29
CA SER A 33 20.46 15.55 -12.99
C SER A 33 21.29 14.99 -11.84
N LYS A 34 21.43 15.75 -10.75
CA LYS A 34 22.03 15.32 -9.48
C LYS A 34 21.27 14.15 -8.83
N TYR A 35 19.97 14.00 -9.12
CA TYR A 35 19.16 12.88 -8.65
C TYR A 35 19.35 11.61 -9.50
N TYR A 36 20.18 11.63 -10.54
CA TYR A 36 20.41 10.47 -11.38
C TYR A 36 21.39 9.48 -10.77
N HIS A 37 20.92 8.25 -10.63
CA HIS A 37 21.70 7.11 -10.21
C HIS A 37 21.38 5.90 -11.09
N ASP A 38 22.42 5.30 -11.65
CA ASP A 38 22.27 4.16 -12.58
C ASP A 38 21.57 2.95 -11.95
N LYS A 39 21.72 2.79 -10.63
CA LYS A 39 21.17 1.64 -9.87
C LYS A 39 19.77 1.88 -9.31
N THR A 40 19.28 3.12 -9.25
CA THR A 40 18.01 3.47 -8.62
C THR A 40 17.13 4.33 -9.55
N THR A 41 17.37 5.64 -9.65
CA THR A 41 16.44 6.56 -10.31
C THR A 41 16.38 6.42 -11.84
N LYS A 42 17.36 5.77 -12.48
CA LYS A 42 17.30 5.42 -13.93
C LYS A 42 15.99 4.74 -14.33
N TYR A 43 15.42 3.92 -13.45
CA TYR A 43 14.22 3.11 -13.71
C TYR A 43 12.90 3.87 -13.58
N ILE A 44 12.92 5.14 -13.18
CA ILE A 44 11.74 6.00 -13.11
C ILE A 44 11.18 6.24 -14.52
N LYS A 45 9.86 6.24 -14.68
CA LYS A 45 9.18 6.55 -15.93
C LYS A 45 7.98 7.44 -15.67
N LYS A 46 7.57 8.21 -16.69
CA LYS A 46 6.36 9.05 -16.65
C LYS A 46 6.30 9.96 -15.42
N MET A 47 7.46 10.50 -15.01
CA MET A 47 7.49 11.44 -13.90
C MET A 47 6.77 12.72 -14.28
N LYS A 48 6.01 13.28 -13.34
CA LYS A 48 5.27 14.54 -13.49
C LYS A 48 5.29 15.29 -12.17
N ILE A 49 5.59 16.58 -12.24
CA ILE A 49 5.28 17.51 -11.16
C ILE A 49 3.79 17.81 -11.27
N VAL A 50 3.04 17.53 -10.22
CA VAL A 50 1.58 17.63 -10.21
C VAL A 50 1.14 18.98 -9.66
N GLU A 51 1.81 19.42 -8.59
CA GLU A 51 1.32 20.53 -7.79
C GLU A 51 2.47 21.12 -6.96
N GLU A 52 2.43 22.44 -6.77
CA GLU A 52 3.31 23.21 -5.88
C GLU A 52 2.41 24.18 -5.10
N ILE A 53 2.37 24.06 -3.78
CA ILE A 53 1.50 24.89 -2.92
C ILE A 53 2.32 25.45 -1.76
N GLU A 54 2.03 26.68 -1.39
CA GLU A 54 2.46 27.26 -0.11
C GLU A 54 1.41 26.98 0.97
N ARG A 55 1.81 26.31 2.06
CA ARG A 55 0.96 26.01 3.22
C ARG A 55 1.71 26.34 4.51
N ASN A 56 1.13 27.19 5.35
CA ASN A 56 1.63 27.46 6.71
C ASN A 56 3.14 27.77 6.74
N TYR A 57 3.60 28.70 5.89
CA TYR A 57 5.00 29.13 5.77
C TYR A 57 5.99 28.08 5.24
N LEU A 58 5.48 26.93 4.78
CA LEU A 58 6.25 25.90 4.10
C LEU A 58 5.72 25.71 2.68
N TYR A 59 6.61 25.27 1.80
CA TYR A 59 6.30 24.94 0.42
C TYR A 59 6.22 23.43 0.27
N GLU A 60 5.22 22.97 -0.47
CA GLU A 60 4.98 21.58 -0.78
C GLU A 60 5.09 21.37 -2.29
N LEU A 61 5.88 20.37 -2.70
CA LEU A 61 6.00 19.97 -4.10
C LEU A 61 5.59 18.51 -4.26
N LYS A 62 4.54 18.26 -5.03
CA LYS A 62 4.00 16.93 -5.28
C LYS A 62 4.45 16.40 -6.63
N VAL A 63 5.01 15.21 -6.62
CA VAL A 63 5.57 14.55 -7.81
C VAL A 63 5.05 13.13 -7.89
N THR A 64 4.68 12.70 -9.09
CA THR A 64 4.20 11.34 -9.35
C THR A 64 5.03 10.67 -10.43
N PHE A 65 5.23 9.36 -10.32
CA PHE A 65 5.96 8.60 -11.32
C PHE A 65 5.71 7.09 -11.22
N LEU A 66 6.06 6.40 -12.30
CA LEU A 66 6.16 4.94 -12.33
C LEU A 66 7.57 4.49 -12.01
N TYR A 67 7.71 3.48 -11.15
CA TYR A 67 8.98 2.85 -10.83
C TYR A 67 8.95 1.36 -11.13
N ASN A 68 10.01 0.86 -11.77
CA ASN A 68 10.04 -0.51 -12.29
C ASN A 68 10.88 -1.48 -11.45
N LYS A 69 11.60 -0.97 -10.46
CA LYS A 69 12.32 -1.77 -9.49
C LYS A 69 11.50 -1.89 -8.22
N THR A 70 11.78 -2.93 -7.45
CA THR A 70 11.22 -3.08 -6.12
C THR A 70 11.99 -2.25 -5.10
N ASN A 71 13.21 -1.76 -5.41
CA ASN A 71 14.08 -1.04 -4.45
C ASN A 71 13.64 0.38 -4.16
N LEU A 72 12.59 0.49 -3.34
CA LEU A 72 11.95 1.69 -2.84
C LEU A 72 12.74 2.40 -1.74
N GLU A 73 13.47 1.67 -0.90
CA GLU A 73 14.28 2.31 0.16
C GLU A 73 15.42 3.11 -0.48
N ALA A 74 16.15 2.48 -1.41
CA ALA A 74 17.17 3.16 -2.19
C ALA A 74 16.61 4.21 -3.15
N LEU A 75 15.32 4.13 -3.51
CA LEU A 75 14.65 5.17 -4.29
C LEU A 75 14.39 6.41 -3.43
N VAL A 76 13.84 6.26 -2.22
CA VAL A 76 13.59 7.37 -1.30
C VAL A 76 14.90 8.05 -0.93
N GLN A 77 15.92 7.27 -0.56
CA GLN A 77 17.26 7.80 -0.25
C GLN A 77 17.89 8.59 -1.39
N ALA A 78 17.59 8.24 -2.65
CA ALA A 78 18.10 8.98 -3.80
C ALA A 78 17.48 10.38 -3.98
N PHE A 79 16.35 10.64 -3.33
CA PHE A 79 15.68 11.95 -3.33
C PHE A 79 15.82 12.70 -2.00
N GLU A 80 16.40 12.08 -0.97
CA GLU A 80 16.65 12.73 0.31
C GLU A 80 17.59 13.92 0.13
N THR A 81 17.20 15.05 0.73
CA THR A 81 17.99 16.27 0.78
C THR A 81 17.96 16.84 2.19
N PRO A 82 19.03 17.48 2.67
CA PRO A 82 19.03 18.15 3.97
C PRO A 82 17.87 19.15 4.08
N ASN A 83 17.24 19.22 5.24
CA ASN A 83 16.18 20.19 5.59
C ASN A 83 14.86 20.06 4.81
N ILE A 84 14.67 18.95 4.08
CA ILE A 84 13.42 18.67 3.37
C ILE A 84 12.81 17.39 3.92
N GLU A 85 11.56 17.49 4.36
CA GLU A 85 10.76 16.34 4.75
C GLU A 85 10.14 15.72 3.49
N ILE A 86 10.13 14.38 3.41
CA ILE A 86 9.60 13.65 2.26
C ILE A 86 8.52 12.70 2.73
N ALA A 87 7.28 12.93 2.31
CA ALA A 87 6.24 11.92 2.35
C ALA A 87 6.28 11.10 1.07
N HIS A 88 6.20 9.77 1.21
CA HIS A 88 6.23 8.85 0.09
C HIS A 88 5.09 7.84 0.22
N MET A 89 4.25 7.77 -0.81
CA MET A 89 3.30 6.67 -0.99
C MET A 89 3.69 5.85 -2.20
N PHE A 90 3.68 4.53 -2.02
CA PHE A 90 3.85 3.53 -3.05
C PHE A 90 2.62 2.62 -3.11
N TRP A 91 2.15 2.28 -4.32
CA TRP A 91 1.08 1.31 -4.45
C TRP A 91 1.06 0.53 -5.77
N ASN A 92 0.46 -0.66 -5.69
CA ASN A 92 0.14 -1.50 -6.83
C ASN A 92 -1.28 -2.08 -6.70
N LYS A 93 -2.18 -1.66 -7.60
CA LYS A 93 -3.59 -2.10 -7.60
C LYS A 93 -3.76 -3.61 -7.79
N LYS A 94 -2.95 -4.24 -8.66
CA LYS A 94 -3.08 -5.67 -8.96
C LYS A 94 -2.70 -6.55 -7.77
N MET A 95 -1.64 -6.16 -7.07
CA MET A 95 -1.16 -6.89 -5.89
C MET A 95 -1.77 -6.37 -4.58
N LYS A 96 -2.70 -5.41 -4.66
CA LYS A 96 -3.31 -4.72 -3.51
C LYS A 96 -2.29 -4.20 -2.49
N ILE A 97 -1.12 -3.75 -2.96
CA ILE A 97 -0.06 -3.23 -2.08
C ILE A 97 -0.25 -1.72 -1.92
N TRP A 98 -0.25 -1.26 -0.68
CA TRP A 98 -0.23 0.15 -0.28
C TRP A 98 0.83 0.33 0.80
N ILE A 99 1.76 1.25 0.62
CA ILE A 99 2.83 1.53 1.58
C ILE A 99 2.99 3.04 1.65
N VAL A 100 3.08 3.54 2.87
CA VAL A 100 3.48 4.91 3.15
C VAL A 100 4.73 4.84 4.03
N ASN A 101 5.66 5.78 3.89
CA ASN A 101 6.86 5.77 4.72
C ASN A 101 6.56 6.06 6.21
N GLN A 102 5.55 6.89 6.50
CA GLN A 102 5.07 7.17 7.84
C GLN A 102 3.54 7.16 7.85
N LYS A 103 2.93 6.67 8.93
CA LYS A 103 1.48 6.48 9.01
C LYS A 103 0.75 7.83 9.08
N GLU A 104 1.34 8.80 9.76
CA GLU A 104 0.83 10.15 9.97
C GLU A 104 0.56 10.88 8.65
N TYR A 105 1.27 10.52 7.59
CA TYR A 105 1.09 11.07 6.25
C TYR A 105 -0.17 10.57 5.55
N ILE A 106 -0.75 9.45 5.98
CA ILE A 106 -2.01 8.95 5.42
C ILE A 106 -3.11 9.99 5.59
N GLU A 107 -3.26 10.52 6.80
CA GLU A 107 -4.27 11.53 7.11
C GLU A 107 -3.86 12.89 6.55
N LYS A 108 -2.64 13.36 6.88
CA LYS A 108 -2.15 14.69 6.49
C LYS A 108 -2.24 14.95 4.99
N TYR A 109 -1.89 13.95 4.17
CA TYR A 109 -1.83 14.08 2.71
C TYR A 109 -2.86 13.21 1.98
N GLN A 110 -3.79 12.60 2.71
CA GLN A 110 -4.86 11.77 2.15
C GLN A 110 -4.31 10.64 1.25
N LEU A 111 -3.20 10.02 1.68
CA LEU A 111 -2.45 9.03 0.89
C LEU A 111 -3.07 7.63 0.98
N ILE A 112 -4.29 7.48 0.45
CA ILE A 112 -4.99 6.20 0.41
C ILE A 112 -5.38 5.88 -1.03
N PRO A 113 -4.84 4.82 -1.68
CA PRO A 113 -5.18 4.51 -3.05
C PRO A 113 -6.62 3.96 -3.15
N THR A 114 -7.28 4.20 -4.28
CA THR A 114 -8.68 3.78 -4.55
C THR A 114 -9.01 2.34 -4.16
N PHE A 115 -8.11 1.39 -4.43
CA PHE A 115 -8.38 -0.02 -4.13
C PHE A 115 -8.38 -0.30 -2.61
N ALA A 116 -7.60 0.45 -1.83
CA ALA A 116 -7.57 0.33 -0.38
C ALA A 116 -8.84 0.92 0.21
N ILE A 117 -9.27 2.11 -0.25
CA ILE A 117 -10.54 2.73 0.16
C ILE A 117 -11.70 1.76 0.00
N ASN A 118 -11.83 1.15 -1.19
CA ASN A 118 -12.90 0.20 -1.47
C ASN A 118 -12.86 -1.01 -0.53
N GLN A 119 -11.67 -1.56 -0.26
CA GLN A 119 -11.55 -2.72 0.62
C GLN A 119 -11.87 -2.36 2.08
N ILE A 120 -11.44 -1.19 2.55
CA ILE A 120 -11.73 -0.68 3.89
C ILE A 120 -13.23 -0.49 4.09
N LEU A 121 -13.92 0.11 3.11
CA LEU A 121 -15.37 0.28 3.15
C LEU A 121 -16.10 -1.07 3.14
N LEU A 122 -15.60 -2.04 2.37
CA LEU A 122 -16.16 -3.39 2.37
C LEU A 122 -16.01 -4.08 3.71
N ASP A 123 -14.80 -4.06 4.28
CA ASP A 123 -14.53 -4.67 5.57
C ASP A 123 -15.42 -4.05 6.68
N TYR A 124 -15.68 -2.74 6.62
CA TYR A 124 -16.60 -2.07 7.53
C TYR A 124 -18.06 -2.51 7.33
N MET A 125 -18.54 -2.59 6.08
CA MET A 125 -19.89 -3.04 5.77
C MET A 125 -20.12 -4.50 6.21
N ASP A 126 -19.13 -5.36 5.99
CA ASP A 126 -19.19 -6.76 6.43
C ASP A 126 -19.20 -6.88 7.97
N TYR A 127 -18.59 -5.94 8.69
CA TYR A 127 -18.55 -5.94 10.16
C TYR A 127 -19.81 -5.38 10.83
N LYS A 128 -20.42 -4.32 10.28
CA LYS A 128 -21.54 -3.61 10.91
C LYS A 128 -22.86 -3.71 10.14
N GLU A 129 -22.87 -3.29 8.89
CA GLU A 129 -24.09 -3.06 8.12
C GLU A 129 -23.84 -3.31 6.63
N SER A 130 -24.74 -4.05 5.95
CA SER A 130 -24.57 -4.38 4.52
C SER A 130 -24.53 -3.16 3.58
N SER A 131 -24.85 -1.97 4.09
CA SER A 131 -24.76 -0.67 3.42
C SER A 131 -24.57 0.44 4.46
N ILE A 132 -23.87 1.51 4.10
CA ILE A 132 -23.66 2.67 4.96
C ILE A 132 -24.58 3.80 4.50
N ILE A 133 -25.42 4.33 5.39
CA ILE A 133 -26.27 5.49 5.12
C ILE A 133 -25.66 6.71 5.79
N LEU A 134 -25.16 7.66 5.00
CA LEU A 134 -24.54 8.89 5.49
C LEU A 134 -25.58 9.88 6.03
N ASP A 135 -25.13 10.83 6.84
CA ASP A 135 -25.99 11.93 7.34
C ASP A 135 -26.56 12.79 6.20
N SER A 136 -25.91 12.78 5.03
CA SER A 136 -26.35 13.41 3.78
C SER A 136 -27.43 12.60 3.03
N PHE A 137 -27.92 11.50 3.60
CA PHE A 137 -28.83 10.52 2.98
C PHE A 137 -28.26 9.79 1.76
N GLN A 138 -26.96 9.96 1.47
CA GLN A 138 -26.27 9.16 0.48
C GLN A 138 -26.07 7.73 1.00
N THR A 139 -26.28 6.76 0.13
CA THR A 139 -26.11 5.34 0.46
C THR A 139 -24.85 4.80 -0.20
N ILE A 140 -23.92 4.31 0.61
CA ILE A 140 -22.74 3.56 0.17
C ILE A 140 -23.10 2.07 0.23
N LYS A 141 -22.91 1.36 -0.88
CA LYS A 141 -23.17 -0.09 -0.93
C LYS A 141 -22.17 -0.80 -1.83
N TYR A 142 -22.08 -2.11 -1.68
CA TYR A 142 -21.31 -2.95 -2.57
C TYR A 142 -22.16 -3.41 -3.77
N ASP A 143 -21.73 -3.04 -4.97
CA ASP A 143 -22.29 -3.60 -6.20
C ASP A 143 -21.63 -4.94 -6.49
N ARG A 144 -22.44 -6.01 -6.42
CA ARG A 144 -22.00 -7.39 -6.65
C ARG A 144 -21.67 -7.69 -8.11
N ASN A 145 -22.29 -6.97 -9.05
CA ASN A 145 -22.06 -7.19 -10.48
C ASN A 145 -20.67 -6.69 -10.88
N ASP A 146 -20.33 -5.48 -10.44
CA ASP A 146 -19.07 -4.85 -10.74
C ASP A 146 -17.97 -5.08 -9.68
N LYS A 147 -18.32 -5.75 -8.57
CA LYS A 147 -17.43 -6.03 -7.43
C LYS A 147 -16.72 -4.79 -6.91
N GLN A 148 -17.47 -3.72 -6.69
CA GLN A 148 -16.93 -2.43 -6.26
C GLN A 148 -17.90 -1.70 -5.33
N VAL A 149 -17.37 -0.73 -4.58
CA VAL A 149 -18.20 0.18 -3.78
C VAL A 149 -18.79 1.25 -4.69
N VAL A 150 -20.09 1.51 -4.51
CA VAL A 150 -20.84 2.56 -5.22
C VAL A 150 -21.56 3.45 -4.21
N VAL A 151 -21.74 4.72 -4.57
CA VAL A 151 -22.51 5.69 -3.79
C VAL A 151 -23.71 6.13 -4.62
N ASN A 152 -24.93 5.92 -4.10
CA ASN A 152 -26.17 6.14 -4.85
C ASN A 152 -26.14 5.52 -6.26
N ASP A 153 -25.69 4.26 -6.36
CA ASP A 153 -25.54 3.51 -7.62
C ASP A 153 -24.51 4.07 -8.62
N LYS A 154 -23.72 5.08 -8.21
CA LYS A 154 -22.66 5.67 -9.02
C LYS A 154 -21.28 5.18 -8.56
N LYS A 155 -20.42 4.86 -9.53
CA LYS A 155 -18.99 4.66 -9.29
C LYS A 155 -18.30 5.99 -9.05
N LEU A 156 -17.55 6.07 -7.96
CA LEU A 156 -16.76 7.25 -7.64
C LEU A 156 -15.32 7.11 -8.18
N ASN A 157 -14.77 8.22 -8.66
CA ASN A 157 -13.36 8.32 -8.98
C ASN A 157 -12.50 8.45 -7.70
N HIS A 158 -11.17 8.57 -7.83
CA HIS A 158 -10.31 8.63 -6.67
C HIS A 158 -10.54 9.86 -5.79
N GLU A 159 -10.71 11.04 -6.39
CA GLU A 159 -10.92 12.31 -5.68
C GLU A 159 -12.26 12.28 -4.95
N GLU A 160 -13.33 11.85 -5.62
CA GLU A 160 -14.66 11.68 -5.02
C GLU A 160 -14.64 10.69 -3.84
N LEU A 161 -13.83 9.63 -3.89
CA LEU A 161 -13.67 8.68 -2.78
C LEU A 161 -12.88 9.25 -1.60
N ILE A 162 -11.90 10.11 -1.86
CA ILE A 162 -11.18 10.83 -0.81
C ILE A 162 -12.11 11.84 -0.15
N ASP A 163 -12.88 12.61 -0.93
CA ASP A 163 -13.88 13.52 -0.40
C ASP A 163 -14.95 12.79 0.43
N LEU A 164 -15.39 11.61 -0.02
CA LEU A 164 -16.28 10.74 0.75
C LEU A 164 -15.68 10.41 2.12
N LEU A 165 -14.42 9.97 2.16
CA LEU A 165 -13.75 9.59 3.40
C LEU A 165 -13.57 10.77 4.36
N PHE A 166 -13.07 11.91 3.86
CA PHE A 166 -12.59 13.00 4.71
C PHE A 166 -13.59 14.14 4.91
N ASN A 167 -14.66 14.24 4.11
CA ASN A 167 -15.62 15.35 4.20
C ASN A 167 -17.05 14.92 4.53
N GLN A 168 -17.40 13.63 4.36
CA GLN A 168 -18.74 13.15 4.72
C GLN A 168 -18.79 12.68 6.18
N THR A 169 -20.01 12.70 6.73
CA THR A 169 -20.27 12.29 8.11
C THR A 169 -21.30 11.17 8.20
N LEU A 170 -21.15 10.37 9.23
CA LEU A 170 -22.08 9.34 9.67
C LEU A 170 -22.23 9.49 11.18
N ASN A 171 -23.46 9.59 11.67
CA ASN A 171 -23.72 9.81 13.10
C ASN A 171 -22.97 11.03 13.65
N ARG A 172 -22.90 12.13 12.87
CA ARG A 172 -22.20 13.38 13.19
C ARG A 172 -20.69 13.27 13.37
N LYS A 173 -20.08 12.14 13.00
CA LYS A 173 -18.62 11.95 13.00
C LYS A 173 -18.13 11.84 11.57
N ASN A 174 -16.91 12.30 11.32
CA ASN A 174 -16.24 12.14 10.04
C ASN A 174 -16.11 10.65 9.69
N LEU A 175 -16.39 10.29 8.44
CA LEU A 175 -16.32 8.90 8.00
C LEU A 175 -14.91 8.32 8.19
N PHE A 176 -13.86 9.10 7.95
CA PHE A 176 -12.48 8.69 8.21
C PHE A 176 -12.28 8.25 9.67
N THR A 177 -12.76 9.05 10.63
CA THR A 177 -12.65 8.73 12.06
C THR A 177 -13.39 7.44 12.42
N ILE A 178 -14.54 7.18 11.79
CA ILE A 178 -15.30 5.94 12.03
C ILE A 178 -14.56 4.73 11.47
N LEU A 179 -13.89 4.91 10.33
CA LEU A 179 -13.14 3.87 9.62
C LEU A 179 -11.69 3.74 10.09
N GLU A 180 -11.24 4.55 11.06
CA GLU A 180 -9.84 4.65 11.45
C GLU A 180 -9.23 3.29 11.79
N GLU A 181 -9.95 2.46 12.56
CA GLU A 181 -9.49 1.12 12.92
C GLU A 181 -9.34 0.22 11.67
N PHE A 182 -10.25 0.31 10.71
CA PHE A 182 -10.21 -0.45 9.46
C PHE A 182 -9.08 0.03 8.54
N ILE A 183 -8.87 1.35 8.46
CA ILE A 183 -7.75 1.95 7.74
C ILE A 183 -6.44 1.45 8.33
N ASN A 184 -6.31 1.48 9.66
CA ASN A 184 -5.14 1.02 10.38
C ASN A 184 -4.91 -0.48 10.17
N ASN A 185 -5.95 -1.30 10.33
CA ASN A 185 -5.87 -2.75 10.11
C ASN A 185 -5.51 -3.10 8.66
N TYR A 186 -6.07 -2.38 7.69
CA TYR A 186 -5.76 -2.60 6.28
C TYR A 186 -4.33 -2.17 5.96
N TYR A 187 -3.90 -1.01 6.50
CA TYR A 187 -2.52 -0.58 6.42
C TYR A 187 -1.61 -1.63 7.03
N GLU A 188 -1.80 -2.09 8.27
CA GLU A 188 -0.98 -3.12 8.94
C GLU A 188 -0.86 -4.45 8.17
N LYS A 189 -1.89 -4.83 7.41
CA LYS A 189 -1.89 -6.03 6.56
C LYS A 189 -1.11 -5.84 5.25
N CYS A 190 -0.85 -4.60 4.83
CA CYS A 190 -0.06 -4.35 3.65
C CYS A 190 1.41 -4.73 3.90
N ILE A 191 2.21 -4.77 2.81
CA ILE A 191 3.63 -5.08 2.91
C ILE A 191 4.35 -3.85 3.50
N ASN A 192 4.12 -3.53 4.77
CA ASN A 192 4.43 -2.24 5.39
C ASN A 192 5.90 -1.91 5.55
N HIS A 193 6.77 -2.84 5.21
CA HIS A 193 8.20 -2.58 5.24
C HIS A 193 8.75 -2.85 3.87
N TYR A 194 9.49 -1.87 3.34
CA TYR A 194 10.28 -2.01 2.11
C TYR A 194 11.02 -3.36 2.09
N LYS A 195 11.59 -3.76 3.23
CA LYS A 195 12.28 -5.04 3.46
C LYS A 195 11.48 -6.27 3.03
N LYS A 196 10.17 -6.32 3.33
CA LYS A 196 9.30 -7.45 2.99
C LYS A 196 8.97 -7.54 1.49
N ILE A 197 9.07 -6.42 0.74
CA ILE A 197 8.93 -6.44 -0.73
C ILE A 197 10.14 -7.13 -1.38
N TYR A 198 11.32 -7.01 -0.78
CA TYR A 198 12.56 -7.63 -1.30
C TYR A 198 12.67 -9.11 -1.02
N SER A 199 12.08 -9.59 0.07
CA SER A 199 12.10 -11.00 0.44
C SER A 199 11.27 -11.89 -0.48
N ILE A 200 10.31 -11.32 -1.23
CA ILE A 200 9.47 -12.08 -2.17
C ILE A 200 10.28 -12.67 -3.34
N ASN A 201 11.52 -12.24 -3.56
CA ASN A 201 12.43 -12.85 -4.54
C ASN A 201 13.55 -13.70 -3.91
N LYS A 202 13.39 -14.13 -2.66
CA LYS A 202 14.31 -15.06 -1.98
C LYS A 202 13.61 -16.19 -1.23
N GLU A 203 12.39 -16.53 -1.59
CA GLU A 203 11.95 -17.91 -1.38
C GLU A 203 12.66 -18.76 -2.43
N LYS A 204 13.84 -19.28 -2.05
CA LYS A 204 14.03 -20.70 -2.30
C LYS A 204 12.79 -21.34 -1.71
N ILE A 205 11.98 -21.96 -2.57
CA ILE A 205 11.05 -22.98 -2.12
C ILE A 205 11.97 -24.04 -1.53
N ASP A 206 12.31 -23.91 -0.24
CA ASP A 206 12.58 -25.08 0.56
C ASP A 206 11.23 -25.78 0.58
N SER A 207 11.02 -26.64 -0.41
CA SER A 207 10.26 -27.84 -0.14
C SER A 207 10.95 -28.42 1.08
N GLU A 208 10.34 -28.27 2.25
CA GLU A 208 10.64 -29.16 3.35
C GLU A 208 10.35 -30.56 2.81
N GLU A 209 11.36 -31.17 2.18
CA GLU A 209 11.43 -32.61 2.14
C GLU A 209 11.30 -33.02 3.60
N PRO A 210 10.25 -33.78 3.96
CA PRO A 210 10.04 -34.16 5.34
C PRO A 210 11.34 -34.78 5.81
N SER A 211 11.88 -34.24 6.92
CA SER A 211 13.10 -34.74 7.55
C SER A 211 13.05 -36.28 7.53
N PRO A 212 14.15 -36.97 7.13
CA PRO A 212 14.19 -38.43 7.13
C PRO A 212 13.70 -39.03 8.45
N LEU A 213 13.86 -38.29 9.55
CA LEU A 213 13.40 -38.63 10.89
C LEU A 213 11.87 -38.52 11.04
N ALA A 214 11.22 -37.53 10.42
CA ALA A 214 9.75 -37.42 10.37
C ALA A 214 9.13 -38.54 9.53
N LEU A 215 9.72 -38.86 8.37
CA LEU A 215 9.36 -40.03 7.57
C LEU A 215 9.56 -41.33 8.36
N PHE A 216 10.63 -41.44 9.14
CA PHE A 216 10.87 -42.59 10.02
C PHE A 216 9.80 -42.72 11.10
N ILE A 217 9.47 -41.64 11.81
CA ILE A 217 8.44 -41.65 12.87
C ILE A 217 7.06 -42.03 12.32
N VAL A 218 6.68 -41.49 11.15
CA VAL A 218 5.38 -41.81 10.53
C VAL A 218 5.34 -43.27 10.09
N THR A 219 6.39 -43.77 9.43
CA THR A 219 6.41 -45.17 8.96
C THR A 219 6.36 -46.16 10.12
N PHE A 220 7.15 -45.95 11.18
CA PHE A 220 7.14 -46.83 12.36
C PHE A 220 5.87 -46.68 13.21
N GLY A 221 5.29 -45.48 13.28
CA GLY A 221 4.01 -45.25 13.92
C GLY A 221 2.88 -46.03 13.25
N ILE A 222 2.82 -46.02 11.92
CA ILE A 222 1.82 -46.78 11.15
C ILE A 222 2.02 -48.29 11.35
N ILE A 223 3.26 -48.79 11.30
CA ILE A 223 3.54 -50.22 11.53
C ILE A 223 3.14 -50.63 12.96
N GLY A 224 3.42 -49.81 13.96
CA GLY A 224 3.01 -50.06 15.35
C GLY A 224 1.50 -50.14 15.51
N ILE A 225 0.75 -49.23 14.88
CA ILE A 225 -0.72 -49.24 14.88
C ILE A 225 -1.27 -50.50 14.19
N ILE A 226 -0.68 -50.92 13.06
CA ILE A 226 -1.07 -52.14 12.35
C ILE A 226 -0.83 -53.38 13.23
N ILE A 227 0.31 -53.48 13.91
CA ILE A 227 0.62 -54.61 14.81
C ILE A 227 -0.38 -54.67 15.97
N VAL A 228 -0.72 -53.52 16.57
CA VAL A 228 -1.73 -53.45 17.63
C VAL A 228 -3.10 -53.89 17.12
N LEU A 229 -3.50 -53.42 15.93
CA LEU A 229 -4.77 -53.81 15.31
C LEU A 229 -4.83 -55.31 15.00
N ILE A 230 -3.75 -55.90 14.49
CA ILE A 230 -3.67 -57.36 14.22
C ILE A 230 -3.79 -58.15 15.53
N LYS A 231 -3.17 -57.68 16.62
CA LYS A 231 -3.31 -58.29 17.96
C LYS A 231 -4.74 -58.18 18.52
N VAL A 232 -5.38 -57.03 18.36
CA VAL A 232 -6.77 -56.82 18.81
C VAL A 232 -7.77 -57.65 17.99
N MET A 233 -7.48 -57.89 16.71
CA MET A 233 -8.30 -58.72 15.83
C MET A 233 -8.05 -60.23 16.01
N GLY A 234 -7.19 -60.65 16.95
CA GLY A 234 -7.02 -62.06 17.34
C GLY A 234 -6.30 -62.94 16.33
N TYR A 235 -5.45 -62.36 15.47
CA TYR A 235 -4.65 -63.13 14.50
C TYR A 235 -3.32 -63.67 15.06
N PHE A 236 -3.13 -63.63 16.39
CA PHE A 236 -2.16 -64.40 17.17
C PHE A 236 -2.68 -64.63 18.59
#